data_AF-A0A2N9NR24-F1
#
_entry.id   AF-A0A2N9NR24-F1
#
_cell.length_a   1.000
_cell.length_b   1.000
_cell.length_c   1.000
_cell.angle_alpha   90.00
_cell.angle_beta   90.00
_cell.angle_gamma   90.00
#
_symmetry.space_group_name_H-M   'P 1'
#
loop_
_entity.id
_entity.type
_entity.pdbx_description
1 polymer ?
#
loop_
_entity_poly.entity_id
_entity_poly.type
_entity_poly.pdbx_seq_one_letter_code
_entity_poly.pdbx_strand_id
1 'polypeptide(L)'
;MRQKLLLLFLLAFVAAPRAQANYLFSWEGSSNLFQGSFEVTDAEIQPNQFYYPLSLTNSLSITSPSGRTYRWSYDDGFGVNASSPVFAFYFELSFPKPDQQGHSLLLEADRDSIQEFALIPGQPFDLLYGETGQWEVSEIPEPSLTMFLALGFGVLLIKQRNSSQSSGPT
;
A
#
# COMPACT_ATOMS: atom_id res chain seq x y z
N MET A 1 -14.30 -33.15 24.58
CA MET A 1 -13.45 -31.96 24.39
C MET A 1 -12.68 -31.94 23.06
N ARG A 2 -12.07 -33.05 22.61
CA ARG A 2 -11.27 -33.10 21.35
C ARG A 2 -12.03 -32.70 20.07
N GLN A 3 -13.30 -33.06 19.94
CA GLN A 3 -14.12 -32.72 18.76
C GLN A 3 -14.42 -31.22 18.61
N LYS A 4 -14.55 -30.49 19.73
CA LYS A 4 -14.78 -29.04 19.71
C LYS A 4 -13.52 -28.25 19.29
N LEU A 5 -12.34 -28.79 19.58
CA LEU A 5 -11.06 -28.18 19.19
C LEU A 5 -10.80 -28.33 17.68
N LEU A 6 -11.18 -29.48 17.11
CA LEU A 6 -11.06 -29.74 15.67
C LEU A 6 -11.99 -28.81 14.85
N LEU A 7 -13.21 -28.57 15.35
CA LEU A 7 -14.17 -27.67 14.72
C LEU A 7 -13.71 -26.20 14.77
N LEU A 8 -13.11 -25.76 15.88
CA LEU A 8 -12.51 -24.42 16.03
C LEU A 8 -11.29 -24.22 15.11
N PHE A 9 -10.49 -25.26 14.92
CA PHE A 9 -9.38 -25.24 13.96
C PHE A 9 -9.92 -25.11 12.52
N LEU A 10 -10.94 -25.90 12.15
CA LEU A 10 -11.61 -25.79 10.84
C LEU A 10 -12.28 -24.42 10.62
N LEU A 11 -12.93 -23.84 11.64
CA LEU A 11 -13.54 -22.51 11.55
C LEU A 11 -12.51 -21.38 11.44
N ALA A 12 -11.29 -21.56 11.97
CA ALA A 12 -10.20 -20.60 11.80
C ALA A 12 -9.62 -20.61 10.37
N PHE A 13 -9.78 -21.70 9.61
CA PHE A 13 -9.34 -21.78 8.20
C PHE A 13 -10.37 -21.22 7.20
N VAL A 14 -11.65 -21.13 7.57
CA VAL A 14 -12.68 -20.51 6.71
C VAL A 14 -12.64 -18.98 6.80
N ALA A 15 -11.96 -18.43 7.80
CA ALA A 15 -11.67 -17.01 7.91
C ALA A 15 -10.31 -16.67 7.27
N ALA A 16 -10.13 -17.02 5.98
CA ALA A 16 -9.02 -16.45 5.22
C ALA A 16 -9.32 -14.96 4.94
N PRO A 17 -8.29 -14.11 5.01
CA PRO A 17 -8.42 -12.69 5.31
C PRO A 17 -9.07 -11.90 4.17
N ARG A 18 -9.62 -10.73 4.54
CA ARG A 18 -10.03 -9.64 3.67
C ARG A 18 -8.99 -9.42 2.56
N ALA A 19 -9.47 -9.18 1.34
CA ALA A 19 -8.72 -8.79 0.14
C ALA A 19 -7.30 -8.29 0.47
N GLN A 20 -6.34 -9.22 0.48
CA GLN A 20 -4.93 -8.86 0.47
C GLN A 20 -4.67 -8.26 -0.89
N ALA A 21 -3.95 -7.14 -0.93
CA ALA A 21 -3.50 -6.64 -2.21
C ALA A 21 -2.67 -7.69 -2.93
N ASN A 22 -2.89 -7.79 -4.23
CA ASN A 22 -2.26 -8.74 -5.13
C ASN A 22 -1.02 -8.11 -5.78
N TYR A 23 -0.97 -6.78 -5.88
CA TYR A 23 0.11 -6.06 -6.55
C TYR A 23 0.53 -4.83 -5.77
N LEU A 24 1.84 -4.59 -5.77
CA LEU A 24 2.46 -3.36 -5.31
C LEU A 24 2.86 -2.55 -6.55
N PHE A 25 2.28 -1.36 -6.67
CA PHE A 25 2.68 -0.34 -7.61
C PHE A 25 3.68 0.55 -6.92
N SER A 26 4.84 0.75 -7.52
CA SER A 26 5.84 1.70 -7.04
C SER A 26 6.34 2.57 -8.19
N TRP A 27 6.62 3.83 -7.91
CA TRP A 27 7.32 4.69 -8.85
C TRP A 27 8.45 5.43 -8.15
N GLU A 28 9.45 5.75 -8.97
CA GLU A 28 10.50 6.71 -8.68
C GLU A 28 10.59 7.63 -9.89
N GLY A 29 10.49 8.94 -9.66
CA GLY A 29 10.67 9.94 -10.73
C GLY A 29 12.09 9.89 -11.28
N SER A 30 12.32 10.39 -12.49
CA SER A 30 13.66 10.44 -13.10
C SER A 30 14.68 11.26 -12.30
N SER A 31 14.19 12.22 -11.52
CA SER A 31 14.94 13.09 -10.64
C SER A 31 15.16 12.50 -9.24
N ASN A 32 14.50 11.38 -8.94
CA ASN A 32 14.43 10.73 -7.62
C ASN A 32 13.98 11.69 -6.50
N LEU A 33 13.20 12.71 -6.82
CA LEU A 33 12.73 13.66 -5.81
C LEU A 33 11.65 13.00 -4.95
N PHE A 34 10.60 12.47 -5.57
CA PHE A 34 9.59 11.71 -4.84
C PHE A 34 9.59 10.25 -5.27
N GLN A 35 9.32 9.42 -4.28
CA GLN A 35 9.08 8.00 -4.46
C GLN A 35 7.72 7.71 -3.85
N GLY A 36 6.97 6.80 -4.45
CA GLY A 36 5.75 6.38 -3.82
C GLY A 36 5.32 4.99 -4.24
N SER A 37 4.34 4.51 -3.49
CA SER A 37 3.75 3.22 -3.73
C SER A 37 2.31 3.16 -3.25
N PHE A 38 1.55 2.25 -3.85
CA PHE A 38 0.27 1.82 -3.33
C PHE A 38 0.04 0.36 -3.72
N GLU A 39 -0.87 -0.27 -3.00
CA GLU A 39 -1.22 -1.66 -3.19
C GLU A 39 -2.61 -1.76 -3.81
N VAL A 40 -2.79 -2.72 -4.73
CA VAL A 40 -4.07 -3.01 -5.40
C VAL A 40 -4.36 -4.51 -5.45
N THR A 41 -5.63 -4.83 -5.57
CA THR A 41 -6.18 -6.17 -5.70
C THR A 41 -6.49 -6.51 -7.17
N ASP A 42 -6.66 -7.80 -7.47
CA ASP A 42 -7.14 -8.28 -8.78
C ASP A 42 -8.50 -7.67 -9.17
N ALA A 43 -9.34 -7.35 -8.18
CA ALA A 43 -10.63 -6.72 -8.41
C ALA A 43 -10.50 -5.26 -8.88
N GLU A 44 -9.40 -4.59 -8.52
CA GLU A 44 -9.11 -3.20 -8.88
C GLU A 44 -8.36 -3.10 -10.21
N ILE A 45 -7.63 -4.14 -10.61
CA ILE A 45 -7.01 -4.25 -11.94
C ILE A 45 -7.95 -5.01 -12.87
N GLN A 46 -8.97 -4.32 -13.38
CA GLN A 46 -9.80 -4.86 -14.44
C GLN A 46 -9.40 -4.22 -15.79
N PRO A 47 -9.27 -4.99 -16.87
CA PRO A 47 -8.99 -4.43 -18.19
C PRO A 47 -10.02 -3.35 -18.55
N ASN A 48 -9.55 -2.12 -18.78
CA ASN A 48 -10.37 -0.95 -19.10
C ASN A 48 -11.29 -0.45 -17.98
N GLN A 49 -11.08 -0.85 -16.72
CA GLN A 49 -11.67 -0.17 -15.57
C GLN A 49 -10.60 0.61 -14.81
N PHE A 50 -11.01 1.75 -14.26
CA PHE A 50 -10.15 2.67 -13.54
C PHE A 50 -9.84 2.12 -12.14
N TYR A 51 -8.61 2.35 -11.68
CA TYR A 51 -8.32 2.41 -10.25
C TYR A 51 -9.17 3.54 -9.67
N TYR A 52 -10.25 3.22 -8.97
CA TYR A 52 -10.98 4.26 -8.27
C TYR A 52 -10.07 4.75 -7.14
N PRO A 53 -9.65 6.03 -7.12
CA PRO A 53 -8.62 6.50 -6.19
C PRO A 53 -8.98 6.26 -4.71
N LEU A 54 -10.29 6.19 -4.43
CA LEU A 54 -10.85 5.89 -3.11
C LEU A 54 -10.53 4.48 -2.58
N SER A 55 -10.14 3.54 -3.44
CA SER A 55 -9.76 2.19 -3.00
C SER A 55 -8.26 2.09 -2.67
N LEU A 56 -7.44 2.97 -3.28
CA LEU A 56 -5.99 3.11 -3.05
C LEU A 56 -5.65 3.83 -1.74
N THR A 57 -6.64 4.44 -1.08
CA THR A 57 -6.48 5.32 0.08
C THR A 57 -5.93 4.64 1.33
N ASN A 58 -5.89 3.32 1.39
CA ASN A 58 -5.37 2.62 2.57
C ASN A 58 -3.90 2.23 2.40
N SER A 59 -3.37 2.28 1.18
CA SER A 59 -2.05 1.77 0.82
C SER A 59 -1.13 2.85 0.23
N LEU A 60 -1.65 4.01 -0.20
CA LEU A 60 -0.83 5.08 -0.76
C LEU A 60 0.16 5.67 0.25
N SER A 61 1.43 5.66 -0.14
CA SER A 61 2.55 6.22 0.59
C SER A 61 3.47 6.98 -0.36
N ILE A 62 3.83 8.22 0.00
CA ILE A 62 4.76 9.06 -0.78
C ILE A 62 5.89 9.49 0.14
N THR A 63 7.13 9.33 -0.28
CA THR A 63 8.31 9.81 0.44
C THR A 63 8.95 10.95 -0.34
N SER A 64 9.11 12.08 0.34
CA SER A 64 9.78 13.28 -0.19
C SER A 64 11.31 13.18 -0.14
N PRO A 65 12.05 14.06 -0.84
CA PRO A 65 13.51 14.09 -0.79
C PRO A 65 14.06 14.34 0.62
N SER A 66 13.25 14.96 1.50
CA SER A 66 13.61 15.20 2.90
C SER A 66 13.52 13.95 3.79
N GLY A 67 13.03 12.83 3.25
CA GLY A 67 12.78 11.58 3.97
C GLY A 67 11.45 11.57 4.73
N ARG A 68 10.61 12.61 4.61
CA ARG A 68 9.26 12.57 5.16
C ARG A 68 8.36 11.69 4.30
N THR A 69 7.71 10.72 4.93
CA THR A 69 6.67 9.89 4.34
C THR A 69 5.29 10.46 4.65
N TYR A 70 4.49 10.64 3.61
CA TYR A 70 3.10 11.05 3.64
C TYR A 70 2.22 9.83 3.35
N ARG A 71 1.15 9.68 4.11
CA ARG A 71 0.17 8.60 3.91
C ARG A 71 -1.18 9.23 3.69
N TRP A 72 -2.03 8.53 2.92
CA TRP A 72 -3.38 9.01 2.67
C TRP A 72 -4.13 9.31 3.98
N SER A 73 -4.22 10.60 4.29
CA SER A 73 -4.83 11.11 5.51
C SER A 73 -5.18 12.58 5.30
N TYR A 74 -6.17 13.04 6.05
CA TYR A 74 -6.53 14.46 6.06
C TYR A 74 -5.38 15.34 6.56
N ASP A 75 -4.61 14.83 7.54
CA ASP A 75 -3.51 15.56 8.17
C ASP A 75 -2.31 15.75 7.23
N ASP A 76 -2.09 14.81 6.31
CA ASP A 76 -1.09 14.95 5.25
C ASP A 76 -1.62 15.72 4.03
N GLY A 77 -2.86 16.20 4.04
CA GLY A 77 -3.36 17.11 2.99
C GLY A 77 -3.59 16.44 1.64
N PHE A 78 -3.98 15.17 1.65
CA PHE A 78 -4.30 14.43 0.43
C PHE A 78 -5.67 14.80 -0.14
N GLY A 79 -5.73 15.00 -1.45
CA GLY A 79 -6.95 15.20 -2.21
C GLY A 79 -6.99 14.33 -3.47
N VAL A 80 -8.20 13.95 -3.90
CA VAL A 80 -8.45 13.39 -5.24
C VAL A 80 -9.27 14.38 -6.02
N ASN A 81 -8.93 14.60 -7.29
CA ASN A 81 -9.79 15.31 -8.22
C ASN A 81 -10.13 14.39 -9.39
N ALA A 82 -11.42 14.21 -9.67
CA ALA A 82 -11.88 13.43 -10.82
C ALA A 82 -12.18 14.40 -11.97
N SER A 83 -11.15 14.84 -12.69
CA SER A 83 -11.33 15.82 -13.77
C SER A 83 -10.77 15.39 -15.13
N SER A 84 -10.02 14.28 -15.22
CA SER A 84 -9.50 13.81 -16.51
C SER A 84 -10.41 12.76 -17.16
N PRO A 85 -10.80 12.93 -18.44
CA PRO A 85 -11.50 11.91 -19.23
C PRO A 85 -10.57 10.80 -19.74
N VAL A 86 -9.26 10.95 -19.56
CA VAL A 86 -8.22 9.98 -19.93
C VAL A 86 -7.96 9.11 -18.69
N PHE A 87 -7.55 7.86 -18.90
CA PHE A 87 -7.26 6.83 -17.90
C PHE A 87 -6.22 7.24 -16.85
N ALA A 88 -6.53 8.26 -16.05
CA ALA A 88 -5.60 8.90 -15.14
C ALA A 88 -6.23 9.07 -13.76
N PHE A 89 -5.49 8.70 -12.71
CA PHE A 89 -5.82 9.16 -11.36
C PHE A 89 -5.00 10.40 -11.02
N TYR A 90 -5.62 11.31 -10.27
CA TYR A 90 -5.03 12.55 -9.82
C TYR A 90 -5.00 12.57 -8.30
N PHE A 91 -3.81 12.77 -7.74
CA PHE A 91 -3.62 13.03 -6.32
C PHE A 91 -2.93 14.37 -6.12
N GLU A 92 -3.44 15.14 -5.17
CA GLU A 92 -2.76 16.33 -4.67
C GLU A 92 -2.31 16.07 -3.24
N LEU A 93 -1.04 16.32 -2.97
CA LEU A 93 -0.45 16.33 -1.64
C LEU A 93 -0.06 17.77 -1.30
N SER A 94 -0.81 18.42 -0.42
CA SER A 94 -0.47 19.77 0.06
C SER A 94 0.51 19.69 1.23
N PHE A 95 1.68 20.31 1.09
CA PHE A 95 2.67 20.31 2.15
C PHE A 95 2.22 21.20 3.33
N PRO A 96 2.29 20.72 4.59
CA PRO A 96 1.84 21.50 5.75
C PRO A 96 2.57 22.84 5.94
N LYS A 97 3.79 22.94 5.40
CA LYS A 97 4.57 24.19 5.30
C LYS A 97 5.24 24.21 3.94
N PRO A 98 5.10 25.29 3.16
CA PRO A 98 5.84 25.41 1.91
C PRO A 98 7.35 25.39 2.17
N ASP A 99 8.07 24.68 1.32
CA ASP A 99 9.52 24.55 1.40
C ASP A 99 10.16 24.69 0.00
N GLN A 100 11.43 24.31 -0.12
CA GLN A 100 12.14 24.33 -1.39
C GLN A 100 11.62 23.30 -2.40
N GLN A 101 10.80 22.34 -1.96
CA GLN A 101 10.22 21.27 -2.79
C GLN A 101 8.84 21.67 -3.33
N GLY A 102 8.25 22.76 -2.84
CA GLY A 102 6.99 23.31 -3.35
C GLY A 102 6.01 23.68 -2.25
N HIS A 103 4.74 23.87 -2.63
CA HIS A 103 3.62 23.87 -1.68
C HIS A 103 2.68 22.69 -1.86
N SER A 104 2.66 22.10 -3.05
CA SER A 104 1.94 20.88 -3.32
C SER A 104 2.64 20.03 -4.36
N LEU A 105 2.38 18.73 -4.29
CA LEU A 105 2.75 17.74 -5.27
C LEU A 105 1.47 17.25 -5.94
N LEU A 106 1.42 17.35 -7.27
CA LEU A 106 0.37 16.76 -8.08
C LEU A 106 0.92 15.52 -8.77
N LEU A 107 0.19 14.43 -8.68
CA LEU A 107 0.51 13.18 -9.32
C LEU A 107 -0.62 12.81 -10.26
N GLU A 108 -0.29 12.70 -11.54
CA GLU A 108 -1.17 12.23 -12.60
C GLU A 108 -0.60 10.93 -13.14
N ALA A 109 -1.34 9.84 -13.05
CA ALA A 109 -0.81 8.55 -13.46
C ALA A 109 -1.74 7.87 -14.43
N ASP A 110 -1.20 7.37 -15.54
CA ASP A 110 -1.94 6.54 -16.48
C ASP A 110 -1.50 5.07 -16.42
N ARG A 111 -1.88 4.28 -17.43
CA ARG A 111 -1.53 2.85 -17.48
C ARG A 111 -0.02 2.60 -17.46
N ASP A 112 0.76 3.48 -18.09
CA ASP A 112 2.14 3.20 -18.43
C ASP A 112 3.11 4.23 -17.79
N SER A 113 2.61 5.30 -17.18
CA SER A 113 3.44 6.39 -16.69
C SER A 113 2.86 7.10 -15.46
N ILE A 114 3.75 7.76 -14.72
CA ILE A 114 3.37 8.80 -13.76
C ILE A 114 3.93 10.12 -14.24
N GLN A 115 3.13 11.17 -14.14
CA GLN A 115 3.57 12.55 -14.24
C GLN A 115 3.50 13.15 -12.85
N GLU A 116 4.60 13.75 -12.46
CA GLU A 116 4.78 14.40 -11.17
C GLU A 116 4.98 15.88 -11.41
N PHE A 117 4.25 16.71 -10.67
CA PHE A 117 4.37 18.17 -10.73
C PHE A 117 4.47 18.73 -9.33
N ALA A 118 5.53 19.46 -9.03
CA ALA A 118 5.57 20.26 -7.82
C ALA A 118 5.23 21.71 -8.13
N LEU A 119 4.37 22.32 -7.32
CA LEU A 119 3.90 23.68 -7.53
C LEU A 119 4.67 24.71 -6.67
N ILE A 120 4.93 25.89 -7.23
CA ILE A 120 5.65 26.99 -6.55
C ILE A 120 4.84 27.53 -5.36
N PRO A 121 5.45 27.68 -4.18
CA PRO A 121 4.78 28.29 -3.03
C PRO A 121 4.13 29.65 -3.32
N GLY A 122 2.83 29.74 -3.05
CA GLY A 122 2.08 31.00 -3.14
C GLY A 122 1.69 31.44 -4.56
N GLN A 123 1.99 30.62 -5.58
CA GLN A 123 1.52 30.81 -6.95
C GLN A 123 0.73 29.57 -7.38
N PRO A 124 -0.61 29.58 -7.29
CA PRO A 124 -1.39 28.45 -7.78
C PRO A 124 -1.13 28.31 -9.28
N PHE A 125 -0.85 27.08 -9.72
CA PHE A 125 -0.61 26.68 -11.12
C PHE A 125 0.79 26.95 -11.71
N ASP A 126 1.69 27.63 -11.01
CA ASP A 126 3.09 27.73 -11.47
C ASP A 126 3.87 26.47 -11.07
N LEU A 127 4.52 25.85 -12.06
CA LEU A 127 5.33 24.65 -11.87
C LEU A 127 6.73 25.00 -11.35
N LEU A 128 7.11 24.43 -10.21
CA LEU A 128 8.48 24.45 -9.71
C LEU A 128 9.33 23.47 -10.53
N TYR A 129 8.81 22.26 -10.72
CA TYR A 129 9.32 21.28 -11.66
C TYR A 129 8.20 20.32 -12.06
N GLY A 130 8.42 19.60 -13.15
CA GLY A 130 7.59 18.47 -13.54
C GLY A 130 8.44 17.39 -14.18
N GLU A 131 8.07 16.14 -13.96
CA GLU A 131 8.76 15.00 -14.55
C GLU A 131 7.82 13.85 -14.86
N THR A 132 8.30 12.93 -15.69
CA THR A 132 7.61 11.68 -16.01
C THR A 132 8.43 10.51 -15.49
N GLY A 133 7.79 9.64 -14.72
CA GLY A 133 8.31 8.37 -14.27
C GLY A 133 7.58 7.20 -14.92
N GLN A 134 8.06 6.00 -14.61
CA GLN A 134 7.40 4.74 -14.95
C GLN A 134 7.03 4.05 -13.64
N TRP A 135 5.92 3.32 -13.64
CA TRP A 135 5.58 2.46 -12.51
C TRP A 135 6.21 1.09 -12.69
N GLU A 136 6.75 0.54 -11.62
CA GLU A 136 7.03 -0.89 -11.51
C GLU A 136 5.83 -1.56 -10.82
N VAL A 137 5.38 -2.68 -11.41
CA VAL A 137 4.33 -3.51 -10.83
C VAL A 137 4.96 -4.82 -10.39
N SER A 138 4.83 -5.12 -9.10
CA SER A 138 5.29 -6.38 -8.52
C SER A 138 4.13 -7.14 -7.88
N GLU A 139 4.07 -8.45 -8.10
CA GLU A 139 3.10 -9.31 -7.42
C GLU A 139 3.51 -9.47 -5.95
N ILE A 140 2.55 -9.25 -5.05
CA ILE A 140 2.73 -9.52 -3.62
C ILE A 140 2.51 -11.02 -3.41
N PRO A 141 3.52 -11.79 -2.96
CA PRO A 141 3.36 -13.23 -2.81
C PRO A 141 2.24 -13.54 -1.82
N GLU A 142 1.26 -14.35 -2.25
CA GLU A 142 0.27 -14.86 -1.32
C GLU A 142 0.95 -15.69 -0.24
N PRO A 143 0.58 -15.54 1.04
CA PRO A 143 1.11 -16.38 2.10
C PRO A 143 0.73 -17.83 1.80
N SER A 144 1.72 -18.63 1.41
CA SER A 144 1.47 -20.01 1.00
C SER A 144 0.86 -20.84 2.13
N LEU A 145 0.01 -21.80 1.78
CA LEU A 145 -0.53 -22.80 2.71
C LEU A 145 0.59 -23.49 3.52
N THR A 146 1.77 -23.66 2.89
CA THR A 146 2.98 -24.19 3.53
C THR A 146 3.46 -23.32 4.69
N MET A 147 3.41 -21.99 4.57
CA MET A 147 3.82 -21.07 5.64
C MET A 147 2.89 -21.19 6.86
N PHE A 148 1.57 -21.29 6.61
CA PHE A 148 0.60 -21.52 7.68
C PHE A 148 0.76 -22.89 8.35
N LEU A 149 1.04 -23.93 7.57
CA LEU A 149 1.33 -25.27 8.11
C LEU A 149 2.60 -25.26 8.96
N ALA A 150 3.66 -24.58 8.53
CA ALA A 150 4.90 -24.45 9.29
C ALA A 150 4.68 -23.71 10.62
N LEU A 151 3.93 -22.60 10.62
CA LEU A 151 3.55 -21.88 11.84
C LEU A 151 2.73 -22.75 12.78
N GLY A 152 1.72 -23.45 12.25
CA GLY A 152 0.91 -24.40 13.03
C GLY A 152 1.75 -25.50 13.67
N PHE A 153 2.72 -26.04 12.94
CA PHE A 153 3.66 -27.05 13.45
C PHE A 153 4.56 -26.48 14.55
N GLY A 154 5.08 -25.26 14.36
CA GLY A 154 5.88 -24.55 15.36
C GLY A 154 5.14 -24.36 16.69
N VAL A 155 3.88 -23.92 16.64
CA VAL A 155 3.02 -23.78 17.82
C VAL A 155 2.81 -25.12 18.53
N LEU A 156 2.59 -26.20 17.78
CA LEU A 156 2.44 -27.55 18.35
C LEU A 156 3.70 -28.01 19.07
N LEU A 157 4.88 -27.80 18.50
CA LEU A 157 6.16 -28.16 19.11
C LEU A 157 6.42 -27.38 20.41
N ILE A 158 6.15 -26.07 20.42
CA ILE A 158 6.28 -25.22 21.63
C ILE A 158 5.34 -25.74 22.72
N LYS A 159 4.10 -26.08 22.37
CA LYS A 159 3.13 -26.61 23.34
C LYS A 159 3.58 -27.95 23.92
N GLN A 160 4.06 -28.87 23.09
CA GLN A 160 4.56 -30.17 23.56
C GLN A 160 5.75 -30.02 24.51
N ARG A 161 6.69 -29.12 24.19
CA ARG A 161 7.85 -28.83 25.06
C ARG A 161 7.43 -28.32 26.43
N ASN A 162 6.46 -27.41 26.48
CA ASN A 162 5.98 -26.83 27.75
C ASN A 162 5.18 -27.84 28.60
N SER A 163 4.44 -28.76 27.98
CA SER A 163 3.75 -29.83 28.70
C SER A 163 4.70 -30.83 29.35
N SER A 164 5.85 -31.12 28.72
CA SER A 164 6.86 -32.02 29.28
C SER A 164 7.64 -31.42 30.46
N GLN A 165 7.67 -30.09 30.61
CA GLN A 165 8.36 -29.43 31.73
C GLN A 165 7.50 -29.32 33.00
N SER A 166 6.18 -29.45 32.90
CA SER A 166 5.28 -29.34 34.06
C SER A 166 5.09 -30.66 34.84
N SER A 167 5.71 -31.76 34.39
CA SER A 167 5.59 -33.09 35.00
C SER A 167 6.85 -33.50 35.78
N GLY A 168 7.46 -32.56 36.51
CA GLY A 168 8.53 -32.88 37.47
C GLY A 168 7.97 -33.53 38.74
N PRO A 169 8.66 -34.53 39.32
CA PRO A 169 8.16 -35.27 40.49
C PRO A 169 8.14 -34.36 41.73
N THR A 170 6.97 -34.24 42.35
CA THR A 170 6.78 -33.80 43.75
C THR A 170 7.11 -34.91 44.72
#